data_AF-A0A7Y2CYN8-F1
#
_entry.id   AF-A0A7Y2CYN8-F1
#
_cell.length_a   1.000
_cell.length_b   1.000
_cell.length_c   1.000
_cell.angle_alpha   90.00
_cell.angle_beta   90.00
_cell.angle_gamma   90.00
#
_symmetry.space_group_name_H-M   'P 1'
#
loop_
_entity.id
_entity.type
_entity.pdbx_description
1 polymer ?
#
loop_
_entity_poly.entity_id
_entity_poly.type
_entity_poly.pdbx_seq_one_letter_code
_entity_poly.pdbx_strand_id
1 'polypeptide(L)'
;MTKLNNGTWVLIADGEKALFLQNKTDGDDPFLDVFREEEQENPANRDQAANRPGRFNDGPGVQRSAVDDTDWHELQKERFAHDLADILYKHAHKGAYDSIVLVAPPRTLGE
;
A
#
# COMPACT_ATOMS: atom_id res chain seq x y z
N MET A 1 10.53 15.98 -19.40
CA MET A 1 10.32 14.52 -19.50
C MET A 1 10.95 13.89 -18.27
N THR A 2 10.20 13.10 -17.51
CA THR A 2 10.70 12.38 -16.34
C THR A 2 11.78 11.40 -16.80
N LYS A 3 13.01 11.52 -16.29
CA LYS A 3 14.12 10.63 -16.64
C LYS A 3 14.36 9.65 -15.49
N LEU A 4 14.36 8.36 -15.79
CA LEU A 4 14.75 7.30 -14.86
C LEU A 4 16.28 7.21 -14.82
N ASN A 5 16.94 8.19 -14.23
CA ASN A 5 18.40 8.16 -14.12
C ASN A 5 18.86 7.04 -13.18
N ASN A 6 20.16 6.72 -13.22
CA ASN A 6 20.78 5.84 -12.24
C ASN A 6 20.48 6.30 -10.81
N GLY A 7 20.12 5.37 -9.94
CA GLY A 7 19.79 5.63 -8.55
C GLY A 7 18.36 6.14 -8.32
N THR A 8 17.59 6.45 -9.36
CA THR A 8 16.17 6.84 -9.24
C THR A 8 15.39 5.71 -8.58
N TRP A 9 14.60 6.06 -7.56
CA TRP A 9 13.69 5.12 -6.94
C TRP A 9 12.39 5.01 -7.73
N VAL A 10 11.78 3.84 -7.71
CA VAL A 10 10.44 3.61 -8.24
C VAL A 10 9.63 2.91 -7.17
N LEU A 11 8.51 3.50 -6.77
CA LEU A 11 7.52 2.85 -5.93
C LEU A 11 6.36 2.39 -6.81
N ILE A 12 6.07 1.09 -6.78
CA ILE A 12 4.87 0.52 -7.39
C ILE A 12 3.97 0.05 -6.26
N ALA A 13 2.73 0.55 -6.17
CA ALA A 13 1.79 0.17 -5.12
C ALA A 13 0.37 -0.02 -5.66
N ASP A 14 -0.34 -1.04 -5.18
CA ASP A 14 -1.73 -1.35 -5.59
C ASP A 14 -2.78 -1.10 -4.49
N GLY A 15 -2.33 -0.70 -3.29
CA GLY A 15 -3.17 -0.48 -2.10
C GLY A 15 -3.06 -1.59 -1.06
N GLU A 16 -2.52 -2.76 -1.42
CA GLU A 16 -2.30 -3.88 -0.49
C GLU A 16 -0.83 -4.30 -0.43
N LYS A 17 -0.11 -4.14 -1.54
CA LYS A 17 1.31 -4.40 -1.69
C LYS A 17 2.02 -3.20 -2.31
N ALA A 18 3.29 -3.04 -1.97
CA ALA A 18 4.20 -2.09 -2.58
C ALA A 18 5.59 -2.70 -2.82
N LEU A 19 6.17 -2.36 -3.96
CA LEU A 19 7.55 -2.70 -4.32
C LEU A 19 8.36 -1.42 -4.44
N PHE A 20 9.50 -1.39 -3.75
CA PHE A 20 10.51 -0.35 -3.88
C PHE A 20 11.63 -0.88 -4.78
N LEU A 21 11.83 -0.20 -5.90
CA LEU A 21 12.85 -0.53 -6.87
C LEU A 21 13.84 0.63 -6.99
N GLN A 22 15.07 0.31 -7.40
CA GLN A 22 16.07 1.30 -7.78
C GLN A 22 16.56 1.00 -9.19
N ASN A 23 16.60 2.03 -10.05
CA ASN A 23 17.28 1.89 -11.33
C ASN A 23 18.80 1.79 -11.12
N LYS A 24 19.43 0.71 -11.58
CA LYS A 24 20.88 0.49 -11.50
C LYS A 24 21.63 0.87 -12.77
N THR A 25 20.93 1.30 -13.83
CA THR A 25 21.52 1.71 -15.11
C THR A 25 21.05 3.13 -15.46
N ASP A 26 21.02 3.50 -16.74
CA ASP A 26 20.52 4.80 -17.22
C ASP A 26 19.02 4.75 -17.56
N GLY A 27 18.51 5.83 -18.14
CA GLY A 27 17.11 5.95 -18.52
C GLY A 27 16.78 5.43 -19.92
N ASP A 28 17.78 5.03 -20.72
CA ASP A 28 17.58 4.51 -22.08
C ASP A 28 17.37 2.98 -22.04
N ASP A 29 18.11 2.27 -21.16
CA ASP A 29 17.92 0.86 -20.86
C ASP A 29 17.86 0.62 -19.33
N PRO A 30 16.71 0.88 -18.69
CA PRO A 30 16.58 0.85 -17.24
C PRO A 30 16.58 -0.59 -16.68
N PHE A 31 17.37 -0.81 -15.63
CA PHE A 31 17.39 -2.04 -14.85
C PHE A 31 16.85 -1.77 -13.45
N LEU A 32 15.60 -2.15 -13.21
CA LEU A 32 14.93 -1.95 -11.94
C LEU A 32 15.14 -3.15 -11.02
N ASP A 33 15.90 -2.91 -9.96
CA ASP A 33 16.21 -3.91 -8.93
C ASP A 33 15.30 -3.70 -7.72
N VAL A 34 14.55 -4.73 -7.32
CA VAL A 34 13.68 -4.69 -6.14
C VAL A 34 14.56 -4.82 -4.89
N PHE A 35 14.53 -3.82 -4.02
CA PHE A 35 15.32 -3.85 -2.78
C PHE A 35 14.47 -3.92 -1.51
N ARG A 36 13.16 -3.67 -1.62
CA ARG A 36 12.22 -3.74 -0.49
C ARG A 36 10.80 -4.01 -0.99
N GLU A 37 10.08 -4.83 -0.23
CA GLU A 37 8.66 -5.11 -0.42
C GLU A 37 7.92 -4.74 0.86
N GLU A 38 6.77 -4.10 0.73
CA GLU A 38 5.85 -3.82 1.83
C GLU A 38 4.49 -4.42 1.48
N GLU A 39 3.84 -5.02 2.47
CA GLU A 39 2.51 -5.59 2.34
C GLU A 39 1.71 -5.19 3.57
N GLN A 40 0.40 -4.99 3.42
CA GLN A 40 -0.46 -4.84 4.59
C GLN A 40 -0.43 -6.12 5.42
N GLU A 41 -0.10 -6.00 6.71
CA GLU A 41 -0.45 -7.03 7.67
C GLU A 41 -1.98 -7.11 7.75
N ASN A 42 -2.56 -8.12 7.10
CA ASN A 42 -3.96 -8.46 7.25
C ASN A 42 -4.06 -9.58 8.30
N PRO A 43 -4.26 -9.27 9.60
CA PRO A 43 -4.53 -10.31 10.57
C PRO A 43 -5.87 -10.94 10.20
N ALA A 44 -5.79 -12.04 9.46
CA ALA A 44 -6.96 -12.78 9.02
C ALA A 44 -7.73 -13.27 10.25
N ASN A 45 -8.80 -12.55 10.61
CA ASN A 45 -10.00 -13.08 11.25
C ASN A 45 -9.84 -13.83 12.59
N ARG A 46 -8.64 -13.87 13.22
CA ARG A 46 -8.38 -14.67 14.44
C ARG A 46 -8.63 -13.92 15.75
N ASP A 47 -8.50 -12.60 15.76
CA ASP A 47 -8.64 -11.83 17.02
C ASP A 47 -9.98 -11.12 17.19
N GLN A 48 -10.82 -11.04 16.15
CA GLN A 48 -12.19 -10.52 16.29
C GLN A 48 -13.19 -11.56 16.82
N ALA A 49 -12.82 -12.84 16.92
CA ALA A 49 -13.66 -13.89 17.50
C ALA A 49 -13.58 -13.99 19.03
N ALA A 50 -12.69 -13.24 19.69
CA ALA A 50 -12.55 -13.24 21.15
C ALA A 50 -13.62 -12.40 21.87
N ASN A 51 -14.32 -11.52 21.16
CA ASN A 51 -15.45 -10.75 21.69
C ASN A 51 -16.75 -11.16 20.98
N ARG A 52 -17.29 -12.34 21.31
CA ARG A 52 -18.71 -12.65 21.08
C ARG A 52 -19.54 -12.29 22.32
N PRO A 53 -20.15 -11.11 22.42
CA PRO A 53 -21.39 -10.96 23.17
C PRO A 53 -22.47 -11.87 22.56
N GLY A 54 -23.21 -12.55 23.42
CA GLY A 54 -24.06 -13.68 23.06
C GLY A 54 -25.16 -13.40 22.04
N ARG A 55 -25.39 -14.42 21.20
CA ARG A 55 -26.65 -14.81 20.52
C ARG A 55 -27.79 -13.77 20.56
N PHE A 56 -27.99 -13.05 19.46
CA PHE A 56 -29.31 -12.54 19.10
C PHE A 56 -29.66 -12.87 17.65
N ASN A 57 -30.72 -13.70 17.58
CA ASN A 57 -31.65 -14.07 16.52
C ASN A 57 -31.49 -13.54 15.09
N ASP A 58 -31.69 -14.51 14.18
CA ASP A 58 -32.00 -14.40 12.77
C ASP A 58 -32.96 -13.24 12.42
N GLY A 59 -32.49 -12.35 11.53
CA GLY A 59 -33.31 -11.45 10.73
C GLY A 59 -32.78 -11.45 9.28
N PRO A 60 -33.63 -11.30 8.25
CA PRO A 60 -33.21 -11.46 6.87
C PRO A 60 -32.39 -10.23 6.44
N GLY A 61 -31.07 -10.37 6.42
CA GLY A 61 -30.18 -9.25 6.10
C GLY A 61 -28.82 -9.70 5.61
N VAL A 62 -28.77 -10.44 4.51
CA VAL A 62 -27.51 -10.86 3.85
C VAL A 62 -26.69 -9.66 3.32
N GLN A 63 -27.26 -8.45 3.29
CA GLN A 63 -26.61 -7.26 2.70
C GLN A 63 -25.71 -6.44 3.64
N ARG A 64 -25.84 -6.52 4.97
CA ARG A 64 -25.06 -5.63 5.86
C ARG A 64 -23.58 -6.04 5.95
N SER A 65 -23.31 -7.34 6.05
CA SER A 65 -21.94 -7.84 6.22
C SER A 65 -21.03 -7.58 5.01
N ALA A 66 -21.57 -7.64 3.78
CA ALA A 66 -20.80 -7.35 2.57
C ALA A 66 -20.46 -5.86 2.41
N VAL A 67 -21.34 -4.97 2.90
CA VAL A 67 -21.09 -3.52 2.93
C VAL A 67 -20.04 -3.20 3.98
N ASP A 68 -20.18 -3.73 5.20
CA ASP A 68 -19.19 -3.54 6.27
C ASP A 68 -17.80 -4.03 5.84
N ASP A 69 -17.70 -5.19 5.17
CA ASP A 69 -16.44 -5.74 4.65
C ASP A 69 -15.78 -4.82 3.61
N THR A 70 -16.58 -4.24 2.70
CA THR A 70 -16.09 -3.28 1.70
C THR A 70 -15.50 -2.04 2.37
N ASP A 71 -16.15 -1.52 3.41
CA ASP A 71 -15.68 -0.34 4.15
C ASP A 71 -14.35 -0.62 4.89
N TRP A 72 -14.19 -1.82 5.46
CA TRP A 72 -12.93 -2.24 6.09
C TRP A 72 -11.78 -2.34 5.09
N HIS A 73 -12.03 -2.94 3.93
CA HIS A 73 -11.03 -3.05 2.85
C HIS A 73 -10.56 -1.67 2.37
N GLU A 74 -11.48 -0.72 2.22
CA GLU A 74 -11.12 0.62 1.79
C GLU A 74 -10.36 1.43 2.87
N LEU A 75 -10.77 1.32 4.14
CA LEU A 75 -10.03 1.92 5.24
C LEU A 75 -8.60 1.34 5.38
N GLN A 76 -8.45 0.05 5.10
CA GLN A 76 -7.16 -0.63 5.09
C GLN A 76 -6.23 -0.07 4.01
N LYS A 77 -6.72 0.05 2.77
CA LYS A 77 -5.95 0.65 1.66
C LYS A 77 -5.49 2.08 1.97
N GLU A 78 -6.35 2.87 2.61
CA GLU A 78 -6.02 4.25 3.00
C GLU A 78 -4.92 4.31 4.07
N ARG A 79 -4.99 3.42 5.07
CA ARG A 79 -3.92 3.26 6.07
C ARG A 79 -2.59 2.86 5.44
N PHE A 80 -2.62 1.91 4.51
CA PHE A 80 -1.41 1.47 3.81
C PHE A 80 -0.76 2.59 3.00
N ALA A 81 -1.57 3.39 2.29
CA ALA A 81 -1.07 4.56 1.59
C ALA A 81 -0.37 5.55 2.55
N HIS A 82 -0.93 5.76 3.75
CA HIS A 82 -0.31 6.58 4.79
C HIS A 82 1.04 6.01 5.27
N ASP A 83 1.10 4.71 5.52
CA ASP A 83 2.33 4.04 5.96
C ASP A 83 3.45 4.14 4.91
N LEU A 84 3.10 3.97 3.62
CA LEU A 84 4.05 4.16 2.51
C LEU A 84 4.55 5.60 2.43
N ALA A 85 3.66 6.59 2.61
CA ALA A 85 4.04 8.00 2.64
C ALA A 85 5.03 8.29 3.78
N ASP A 86 4.80 7.72 4.96
CA ASP A 86 5.68 7.84 6.12
C ASP A 86 7.07 7.21 5.88
N ILE A 87 7.12 6.05 5.24
CA ILE A 87 8.36 5.39 4.83
C ILE A 87 9.12 6.31 3.87
N LEU A 88 8.46 6.78 2.81
CA LEU A 88 9.06 7.68 1.82
C LEU A 88 9.56 8.97 2.44
N TYR A 89 8.80 9.58 3.35
CA TYR A 89 9.16 10.80 4.06
C TYR A 89 10.45 10.62 4.86
N LYS A 90 10.54 9.55 5.65
CA LYS A 90 11.75 9.22 6.45
C LYS A 90 12.97 8.98 5.58
N HIS A 91 12.80 8.31 4.43
CA HIS A 91 13.90 8.06 3.50
C HIS A 91 14.35 9.32 2.75
N ALA A 92 13.41 10.17 2.32
CA ALA A 92 13.72 11.45 1.69
C ALA A 92 14.52 12.36 2.63
N HIS A 93 14.13 12.45 3.91
CA HIS A 93 14.84 13.29 4.90
C HIS A 93 16.24 12.77 5.24
N LYS A 94 16.52 11.50 4.97
CA LYS A 94 17.86 10.90 5.09
C LYS A 94 18.69 11.04 3.81
N GLY A 95 18.15 11.62 2.75
CA GLY A 95 18.79 11.69 1.43
C GLY A 95 18.96 10.32 0.77
N ALA A 96 18.04 9.38 1.01
CA ALA A 96 18.15 8.02 0.46
C ALA A 96 17.95 7.95 -1.07
N TYR A 97 17.30 8.97 -1.65
CA TYR A 97 17.10 9.13 -3.08
C TYR A 97 16.95 10.63 -3.42
N ASP A 98 17.41 11.00 -4.61
CA ASP A 98 17.25 12.37 -5.15
C ASP A 98 15.99 12.52 -6.01
N SER A 99 15.50 11.41 -6.57
CA SER A 99 14.32 11.36 -7.42
C SER A 99 13.56 10.05 -7.24
N ILE A 100 12.24 10.14 -7.34
CA ILE A 100 11.34 8.98 -7.25
C ILE A 100 10.21 9.08 -8.27
N VAL A 101 9.82 7.93 -8.82
CA VAL A 101 8.61 7.76 -9.62
C VAL A 101 7.60 6.95 -8.81
N LEU A 102 6.36 7.45 -8.73
CA LEU A 102 5.25 6.75 -8.07
C LEU A 102 4.32 6.14 -9.12
N VAL A 103 4.04 4.85 -9.00
CA VAL A 103 3.13 4.10 -9.86
C VAL A 103 2.08 3.46 -8.98
N ALA A 104 0.88 4.05 -8.94
CA ALA A 104 -0.23 3.53 -8.15
C ALA A 104 -1.59 3.97 -8.73
N PRO A 105 -2.69 3.31 -8.36
CA PRO A 105 -4.03 3.79 -8.67
C PRO A 105 -4.29 5.21 -8.14
N PRO A 106 -5.17 6.01 -8.77
CA PRO A 106 -5.46 7.39 -8.37
C PRO A 106 -5.80 7.54 -6.89
N ARG A 107 -6.63 6.63 -6.35
CA ARG A 107 -7.04 6.62 -4.94
C ARG A 107 -5.85 6.49 -3.99
N THR A 108 -4.87 5.63 -4.30
CA THR A 108 -3.65 5.46 -3.50
C THR A 108 -2.74 6.69 -3.56
N LEU A 109 -2.80 7.45 -4.67
CA LEU A 109 -2.08 8.72 -4.84
C LEU A 109 -2.80 9.91 -4.20
N GLY A 110 -3.97 9.68 -3.59
CA GLY A 110 -4.69 10.68 -2.79
C GLY A 110 -5.49 11.69 -3.59
N GLU A 111 -6.29 11.24 -4.57
CA GLU A 111 -7.29 12.04 -5.34
C GLU A 111 -7.63 13.44 -4.81
#